data_AF-B0ELA0-F1
#
_entry.id   AF-B0ELA0-F1
#
_cell.length_a   1.000
_cell.length_b   1.000
_cell.length_c   1.000
_cell.angle_alpha   90.00
_cell.angle_beta   90.00
_cell.angle_gamma   90.00
#
_symmetry.space_group_name_H-M   'P 1'
#
loop_
_entity.id
_entity.type
_entity.pdbx_description
1 polymer ?
#
loop_
_entity_poly.entity_id
_entity_poly.type
_entity_poly.pdbx_seq_one_letter_code
_entity_poly.pdbx_strand_id
1 'polypeptide(L)'
;MSNHDVQFTCYCSICKKQQYFLVPNPKIKTTRLCVLILSSLRCLKPLNEYFQLKTDIYDFITDHWHLLGRLKLFQQQNWKKAILDAFNHCPQIESGKDKSVGRGFYKLKNKYDNNASEKVELKTELYQQYEELQNILNINIKKLCLLYRKGFKTELFINNNIYSLVNAQIMQARHIGKMKLSICNLD
;
A
#
# COMPACT_ATOMS: atom_id res chain seq x y z
N MET A 1 8.57 -14.72 -29.39
CA MET A 1 8.25 -14.92 -27.96
C MET A 1 8.42 -13.59 -27.27
N SER A 2 7.34 -12.82 -27.14
CA SER A 2 7.35 -11.53 -26.44
C SER A 2 7.20 -11.80 -24.95
N ASN A 3 8.25 -11.49 -24.17
CA ASN A 3 8.18 -11.44 -22.71
C ASN A 3 7.11 -10.41 -22.34
N HIS A 4 5.93 -10.88 -21.95
CA HIS A 4 5.00 -10.08 -21.17
C HIS A 4 5.56 -10.01 -19.76
N ASP A 5 6.49 -9.07 -19.53
CA ASP A 5 6.87 -8.69 -18.19
C ASP A 5 5.60 -8.23 -17.47
N VAL A 6 5.21 -8.98 -16.45
CA VAL A 6 4.09 -8.63 -15.58
C VAL A 6 4.47 -7.33 -14.89
N GLN A 7 3.99 -6.21 -15.42
CA GLN A 7 4.28 -4.89 -14.89
C GLN A 7 3.50 -4.72 -13.58
N PHE A 8 4.13 -5.06 -12.46
CA PHE A 8 3.54 -4.84 -11.14
C PHE A 8 3.34 -3.35 -10.91
N THR A 9 2.08 -2.90 -10.96
CA THR A 9 1.71 -1.54 -10.59
C THR A 9 1.82 -1.38 -9.07
N CYS A 10 2.88 -0.74 -8.60
CA CYS A 10 3.03 -0.37 -7.19
C CYS A 10 2.04 0.76 -6.83
N TYR A 11 1.35 0.64 -5.69
CA TYR A 11 0.36 1.63 -5.21
C TYR A 11 0.85 2.45 -3.99
N CYS A 12 2.16 2.57 -3.81
CA CYS A 12 2.74 3.36 -2.72
C CYS A 12 2.52 4.87 -2.92
N SER A 13 2.79 5.68 -1.88
CA SER A 13 2.60 7.14 -1.91
C SER A 13 3.37 7.82 -3.05
N ILE A 14 4.56 7.33 -3.41
CA ILE A 14 5.35 7.83 -4.55
C ILE A 14 4.69 7.46 -5.88
N CYS A 15 4.29 6.21 -6.08
CA CYS A 15 3.67 5.75 -7.33
C CYS A 15 2.30 6.40 -7.58
N LYS A 16 1.51 6.63 -6.53
CA LYS A 16 0.28 7.45 -6.62
C LYS A 16 0.53 8.88 -7.13
N LYS A 17 1.74 9.39 -6.93
CA LYS A 17 2.19 10.71 -7.37
C LYS A 17 3.14 10.62 -8.57
N GLN A 18 3.14 9.52 -9.32
CA GLN A 18 4.07 9.30 -10.45
C GLN A 18 4.11 10.48 -11.43
N GLN A 19 2.97 11.11 -11.70
CA GLN A 19 2.88 12.26 -12.61
C GLN A 19 3.81 13.41 -12.21
N TYR A 20 4.02 13.61 -10.90
CA TYR A 20 4.95 14.62 -10.39
C TYR A 20 6.41 14.28 -10.67
N PHE A 21 6.78 12.99 -10.66
CA PHE A 21 8.16 12.54 -10.89
C PHE A 21 8.47 12.33 -12.38
N LEU A 22 7.44 12.23 -13.22
CA LEU A 22 7.61 12.02 -14.65
C LEU A 22 7.86 13.31 -15.43
N VAL A 23 7.61 14.49 -14.84
CA VAL A 23 7.95 15.78 -15.45
C VAL A 23 9.46 15.94 -15.63
N PRO A 24 9.93 16.74 -16.61
CA PRO A 24 11.35 17.06 -16.74
C PRO A 24 11.89 17.76 -15.49
N ASN A 25 13.00 17.27 -14.96
CA ASN A 25 13.72 17.84 -13.81
C ASN A 25 12.81 18.14 -12.57
N PRO A 26 12.19 17.09 -11.98
CA PRO A 26 11.32 17.27 -10.83
C PRO A 26 12.10 17.80 -9.62
N LYS A 27 11.50 18.71 -8.85
CA LYS A 27 12.16 19.41 -7.74
C LYS A 27 11.50 19.12 -6.39
N ILE A 28 12.12 18.26 -5.60
CA ILE A 28 11.69 17.96 -4.23
C ILE A 28 12.84 18.17 -3.24
N LYS A 29 12.54 18.71 -2.05
CA LYS A 29 13.50 18.77 -0.94
C LYS A 29 13.85 17.36 -0.48
N THR A 30 15.13 17.06 -0.24
CA THR A 30 15.61 15.73 0.19
C THR A 30 14.90 15.24 1.45
N THR A 31 14.71 16.10 2.45
CA THR A 31 13.97 15.74 3.68
C THR A 31 12.52 15.37 3.40
N ARG A 32 11.84 16.08 2.49
CA ARG A 32 10.47 15.74 2.08
C ARG A 32 10.41 14.43 1.30
N LEU A 33 11.42 14.15 0.48
CA LEU A 33 11.56 12.88 -0.22
C LEU A 33 11.74 11.72 0.76
N CYS A 34 12.62 11.85 1.76
CA CYS A 34 12.80 10.81 2.79
C CYS A 34 11.50 10.52 3.55
N VAL A 35 10.70 11.54 3.85
CA VAL A 35 9.36 11.37 4.46
C VAL A 35 8.42 10.61 3.51
N LEU A 36 8.43 10.93 2.20
CA LEU A 36 7.63 10.20 1.22
C LEU A 36 8.09 8.75 1.04
N ILE A 37 9.39 8.48 1.12
CA ILE A 37 9.94 7.13 1.06
C ILE A 37 9.45 6.31 2.26
N LEU A 38 9.60 6.81 3.49
CA LEU A 38 9.10 6.11 4.67
C LEU A 38 7.57 5.96 4.67
N SER A 39 6.83 6.97 4.19
CA SER A 39 5.37 6.87 4.03
C SER A 39 5.00 5.77 3.02
N SER A 40 5.76 5.67 1.93
CA SER A 40 5.57 4.62 0.91
C SER A 40 5.89 3.24 1.47
N LEU A 41 6.99 3.10 2.20
CA LEU A 41 7.36 1.86 2.89
C LEU A 41 6.30 1.44 3.92
N ARG A 42 5.78 2.37 4.73
CA ARG A 42 4.68 2.11 5.67
C ARG A 42 3.39 1.70 4.96
N CYS A 43 3.11 2.27 3.79
CA CYS A 43 1.97 1.88 2.96
C CYS A 43 2.11 0.44 2.44
N LEU A 44 3.32 0.02 2.09
CA LEU A 44 3.61 -1.31 1.52
C LEU A 44 3.79 -2.40 2.59
N LYS A 45 4.37 -2.04 3.74
CA LYS A 45 4.68 -2.94 4.86
C LYS A 45 4.08 -2.36 6.15
N PRO A 46 2.75 -2.36 6.31
CA PRO A 46 2.09 -1.60 7.37
C PRO A 46 2.19 -2.24 8.76
N LEU A 47 2.82 -3.42 8.88
CA LEU A 47 3.17 -4.04 10.16
C LEU A 47 4.59 -3.67 10.63
N ASN A 48 5.40 -3.08 9.73
CA ASN A 48 6.75 -2.65 10.07
C ASN A 48 6.70 -1.19 10.51
N GLU A 49 7.12 -0.95 11.74
CA GLU A 49 7.24 0.41 12.25
C GLU A 49 8.56 1.06 11.83
N TYR A 50 9.65 0.29 11.91
CA TYR A 50 11.00 0.72 11.56
C TYR A 50 11.47 0.08 10.26
N PHE A 51 12.22 0.85 9.46
CA PHE A 51 12.80 0.43 8.20
C PHE A 51 14.32 0.59 8.23
N GLN A 52 15.03 -0.43 7.78
CA GLN A 52 16.48 -0.43 7.75
C GLN A 52 17.00 0.32 6.51
N LEU A 53 17.98 1.19 6.70
CA LEU A 53 18.49 2.05 5.63
C LEU A 53 19.04 1.27 4.44
N LYS A 54 19.85 0.23 4.71
CA LYS A 54 20.58 -0.50 3.68
C LYS A 54 19.70 -1.46 2.89
N THR A 55 18.69 -2.05 3.51
CA THR A 55 17.92 -3.19 2.98
C THR A 55 16.44 -2.86 2.74
N ASP A 56 15.85 -1.89 3.43
CA ASP A 56 14.48 -1.45 3.12
C ASP A 56 14.51 -0.17 2.26
N ILE A 57 15.24 0.85 2.71
CA ILE A 57 15.19 2.19 2.10
C ILE A 57 15.94 2.23 0.77
N TYR A 58 17.17 1.71 0.71
CA TYR A 58 17.93 1.70 -0.54
C TYR A 58 17.36 0.75 -1.59
N ASP A 59 16.84 -0.40 -1.16
CA ASP A 59 16.17 -1.34 -2.07
C ASP A 59 14.90 -0.70 -2.64
N PHE A 60 14.07 -0.07 -1.80
CA PHE A 60 12.90 0.68 -2.27
C PHE A 60 13.26 1.77 -3.29
N ILE A 61 14.34 2.54 -3.07
CA ILE A 61 14.79 3.57 -4.01
C ILE A 61 15.19 2.94 -5.35
N THR A 62 15.87 1.78 -5.30
CA THR A 62 16.32 1.05 -6.49
C THR A 62 15.13 0.48 -7.26
N ASP A 63 14.15 -0.10 -6.58
CA ASP A 63 12.90 -0.60 -7.19
C ASP A 63 12.09 0.52 -7.86
N HIS A 64 12.16 1.74 -7.32
CA HIS A 64 11.45 2.92 -7.82
C HIS A 64 12.34 3.83 -8.68
N TRP A 65 13.49 3.33 -9.16
CA TRP A 65 14.47 4.14 -9.89
C TRP A 65 13.90 4.78 -11.16
N HIS A 66 12.95 4.11 -11.82
CA HIS A 66 12.26 4.64 -13.01
C HIS A 66 11.51 5.97 -12.76
N LEU A 67 11.08 6.23 -11.52
CA LEU A 67 10.51 7.52 -11.09
C LEU A 67 11.57 8.41 -10.44
N LEU A 68 12.33 7.86 -9.50
CA LEU A 68 13.21 8.61 -8.61
C LEU A 68 14.50 9.05 -9.29
N GLY A 69 15.08 8.24 -10.18
CA GLY A 69 16.36 8.50 -10.83
C GLY A 69 16.42 9.80 -11.66
N ARG A 70 15.25 10.41 -11.94
CA ARG A 70 15.14 11.71 -12.63
C ARG A 70 15.45 12.90 -11.72
N LEU A 71 15.45 12.72 -10.40
CA LEU A 71 15.76 13.79 -9.45
C LEU A 71 17.26 14.06 -9.44
N LYS A 72 17.65 15.35 -9.42
CA LYS A 72 19.06 15.78 -9.34
C LYS A 72 19.84 15.11 -8.20
N LEU A 73 19.17 14.85 -7.07
CA LEU A 73 19.74 14.13 -5.94
C LEU A 73 20.38 12.79 -6.34
N PHE A 74 19.68 12.00 -7.16
CA PHE A 74 20.11 10.65 -7.54
C PHE A 74 21.07 10.63 -8.73
N GLN A 75 21.29 11.78 -9.37
CA GLN A 75 22.32 11.95 -10.40
C GLN A 75 23.72 12.16 -9.77
N GLN A 76 23.79 12.39 -8.46
CA GLN A 76 25.05 12.56 -7.72
C GLN A 76 25.56 11.22 -7.17
N GLN A 77 26.86 10.95 -7.25
CA GLN A 77 27.46 9.70 -6.77
C GLN A 77 27.27 9.48 -5.24
N ASN A 78 27.14 10.56 -4.48
CA ASN A 78 27.02 10.55 -3.02
C ASN A 78 25.57 10.59 -2.51
N TRP A 79 24.57 10.27 -3.36
CA TRP A 79 23.15 10.35 -2.98
C TRP A 79 22.82 9.54 -1.72
N LYS A 80 23.49 8.41 -1.47
CA LYS A 80 23.31 7.60 -0.24
C LYS A 80 23.66 8.38 1.02
N LYS A 81 24.72 9.20 0.96
CA LYS A 81 25.13 10.08 2.06
C LYS A 81 24.12 11.22 2.26
N ALA A 82 23.64 11.82 1.17
CA ALA A 82 22.62 12.87 1.24
C ALA A 82 21.28 12.35 1.79
N ILE A 83 20.89 11.13 1.45
CA ILE A 83 19.72 10.45 2.04
C ILE A 83 19.96 10.23 3.53
N LEU A 84 21.07 9.60 3.93
CA LEU A 84 21.40 9.36 5.34
C LEU A 84 21.38 10.65 6.17
N ASP A 85 21.99 11.71 5.65
CA ASP A 85 22.02 13.04 6.26
C ASP A 85 20.60 13.59 6.47
N ALA A 86 19.78 13.56 5.41
CA ALA A 86 18.38 13.99 5.50
C ALA A 86 17.55 13.14 6.48
N PHE A 87 17.80 11.84 6.58
CA PHE A 87 17.13 10.97 7.54
C PHE A 87 17.50 11.32 9.00
N ASN A 88 18.78 11.59 9.26
CA ASN A 88 19.26 11.95 10.61
C ASN A 88 18.82 13.36 11.04
N HIS A 89 18.62 14.28 10.09
CA HIS A 89 18.28 15.68 10.38
C HIS A 89 16.81 16.04 10.13
N CYS A 90 15.97 15.11 9.68
CA CYS A 90 14.55 15.40 9.46
C CYS A 90 13.77 15.40 10.78
N PRO A 91 13.09 16.50 11.16
CA PRO A 91 12.32 16.57 12.40
C PRO A 91 11.16 15.57 12.47
N GLN A 92 10.70 15.07 11.32
CA GLN A 92 9.58 14.12 11.19
C GLN A 92 10.03 12.65 11.18
N ILE A 93 11.33 12.39 11.30
CA ILE A 93 11.90 11.05 11.26
C ILE A 93 12.59 10.78 12.59
N GLU A 94 12.41 9.58 13.09
CA GLU A 94 13.08 9.07 14.28
C GLU A 94 14.07 7.97 13.87
N SER A 95 15.24 7.98 14.50
CA SER A 95 16.30 6.98 14.30
C SER A 95 16.46 6.10 15.53
N GLY A 96 16.58 4.79 15.34
CA GLY A 96 16.76 3.81 16.41
C GLY A 96 15.79 2.64 16.27
N LYS A 97 15.91 1.61 17.10
CA LYS A 97 14.92 0.54 17.29
C LYS A 97 14.82 0.33 18.80
N ASP A 98 13.63 0.10 19.34
CA ASP A 98 13.41 0.06 20.78
C ASP A 98 14.47 -0.76 21.54
N LYS A 99 14.98 -0.15 22.62
CA LYS A 99 15.91 -0.69 23.63
C LYS A 99 17.34 -1.06 23.18
N SER A 100 17.71 -0.90 21.91
CA SER A 100 19.12 -1.01 21.50
C SER A 100 19.47 0.08 20.50
N VAL A 101 20.67 0.64 20.66
CA VAL A 101 21.26 1.69 19.80
C VAL A 101 21.58 1.11 18.40
N GLY A 102 20.59 0.55 17.72
CA GLY A 102 20.66 0.05 16.36
C GLY A 102 20.67 1.23 15.41
N ARG A 103 21.86 1.79 15.16
CA ARG A 103 22.06 2.80 14.11
C ARG A 103 21.58 2.23 12.77
N GLY A 104 20.92 3.05 11.96
CA GLY A 104 20.49 2.68 10.60
C GLY A 104 19.07 2.13 10.48
N PHE A 105 18.24 2.21 11.52
CA PHE A 105 16.79 2.01 11.45
C PHE A 105 16.06 3.34 11.61
N TYR A 106 15.01 3.54 10.81
CA TYR A 106 14.26 4.80 10.75
C TYR A 106 12.76 4.57 10.70
N LYS A 107 11.99 5.43 11.37
CA LYS A 107 10.52 5.49 11.28
C LYS A 107 10.04 6.93 11.13
N LEU A 108 8.82 7.11 10.64
CA LEU A 108 8.15 8.41 10.72
C LEU A 108 7.73 8.66 12.17
N LYS A 109 8.00 9.86 12.68
CA LYS A 109 7.37 10.32 13.92
C LYS A 109 5.88 10.44 13.68
N ASN A 110 5.07 9.83 14.53
CA ASN A 110 3.65 10.02 14.49
C ASN A 110 3.35 11.47 14.91
N LYS A 111 2.86 12.29 13.98
CA LYS A 111 2.56 13.70 14.27
C LYS A 111 1.31 13.86 15.16
N TYR A 112 0.50 12.81 15.32
CA TYR A 112 -0.65 12.73 16.22
C TYR A 112 -0.92 11.25 16.54
N ASP A 113 -0.36 10.74 17.63
CA ASP A 113 -0.67 9.42 18.18
C ASP A 113 -1.65 9.56 19.36
N ASN A 114 -2.85 10.08 19.10
CA ASN A 114 -3.95 9.92 20.06
C ASN A 114 -4.80 8.68 19.74
N ASN A 115 -4.74 8.14 18.50
CA ASN A 115 -5.65 7.09 18.03
C ASN A 115 -4.91 5.90 17.38
N ALA A 116 -3.71 5.56 17.86
CA ALA A 116 -2.96 4.41 17.34
C ALA A 116 -3.72 3.08 17.51
N SER A 117 -4.44 2.92 18.63
CA SER A 117 -5.31 1.76 18.88
C SER A 117 -6.46 1.69 17.87
N GLU A 118 -7.15 2.81 17.65
CA GLU A 118 -8.30 2.90 16.73
C GLU A 118 -7.87 2.64 15.28
N LYS A 119 -6.68 3.10 14.86
CA LYS A 119 -6.13 2.80 13.52
C LYS A 119 -5.75 1.33 13.35
N VAL A 120 -5.28 0.67 14.41
CA VAL A 120 -4.97 -0.77 14.40
C VAL A 120 -6.25 -1.60 14.38
N GLU A 121 -7.25 -1.22 15.16
CA GLU A 121 -8.57 -1.86 15.18
C GLU A 121 -9.26 -1.74 13.81
N LEU A 122 -9.33 -0.54 13.24
CA LEU A 122 -9.91 -0.32 11.91
C LEU A 122 -9.19 -1.11 10.81
N LYS A 123 -7.86 -1.23 10.90
CA LYS A 123 -7.08 -2.02 9.94
C LYS A 123 -7.36 -3.51 10.12
N THR A 124 -7.48 -3.98 11.36
CA THR A 124 -7.81 -5.38 11.69
C THR A 124 -9.21 -5.73 11.17
N GLU A 125 -10.18 -4.85 11.40
CA GLU A 125 -11.55 -4.99 10.90
C GLU A 125 -11.60 -5.00 9.37
N LEU A 126 -10.81 -4.14 8.70
CA LEU A 126 -10.70 -4.14 7.24
C LEU A 126 -10.17 -5.47 6.69
N TYR A 127 -9.15 -6.05 7.33
CA TYR A 127 -8.60 -7.35 6.91
C TYR A 127 -9.59 -8.49 7.16
N GLN A 128 -10.32 -8.45 8.28
CA GLN A 128 -11.36 -9.45 8.58
C GLN A 128 -12.52 -9.39 7.57
N GLN A 129 -12.96 -8.18 7.19
CA GLN A 129 -13.96 -7.97 6.14
C GLN A 129 -13.46 -8.43 4.76
N TYR A 130 -12.17 -8.29 4.47
CA TYR A 130 -11.57 -8.80 3.24
C TYR A 130 -11.58 -10.33 3.18
N GLU A 131 -11.21 -11.00 4.26
CA GLU A 131 -11.29 -12.46 4.37
C GLU A 131 -12.73 -12.97 4.23
N GLU A 132 -13.69 -12.28 4.86
CA GLU A 132 -15.11 -12.60 4.73
C GLU A 132 -15.60 -12.49 3.27
N LEU A 133 -15.23 -11.41 2.58
CA LEU A 133 -15.52 -11.23 1.16
C LEU A 133 -14.93 -12.35 0.31
N GLN A 134 -13.66 -12.71 0.56
CA GLN A 134 -12.97 -13.76 -0.17
C GLN A 134 -13.65 -15.12 0.04
N ASN A 135 -14.10 -15.41 1.26
CA ASN A 135 -14.86 -16.61 1.58
C ASN A 135 -16.22 -16.64 0.87
N ILE A 136 -16.95 -15.53 0.85
CA ILE A 136 -18.24 -15.43 0.14
C ILE A 136 -18.03 -15.63 -1.36
N LEU A 137 -17.00 -15.02 -1.95
CA LEU A 137 -16.67 -15.17 -3.36
C LEU A 137 -16.36 -16.64 -3.70
N ASN A 138 -15.59 -17.32 -2.85
CA ASN A 138 -15.28 -18.74 -3.01
C ASN A 138 -16.54 -19.63 -2.92
N ILE A 139 -17.45 -19.34 -1.99
CA ILE A 139 -18.74 -20.05 -1.87
C ILE A 139 -19.58 -19.84 -3.14
N ASN A 140 -19.63 -18.61 -3.64
CA ASN A 140 -20.40 -18.24 -4.82
C ASN A 140 -19.87 -18.93 -6.07
N ILE A 141 -18.55 -18.99 -6.24
CA ILE A 141 -17.89 -19.75 -7.32
C ILE A 141 -18.26 -21.23 -7.22
N LYS A 142 -18.16 -21.84 -6.03
CA LYS A 142 -18.55 -23.25 -5.82
C LYS A 142 -20.02 -23.50 -6.20
N LYS A 143 -20.95 -22.61 -5.80
CA LYS A 143 -22.37 -22.70 -6.18
C LYS A 143 -22.56 -22.61 -7.68
N LEU A 144 -21.89 -21.67 -8.35
CA LEU A 144 -21.92 -21.55 -9.82
C LEU A 144 -21.38 -22.82 -10.50
N CYS A 145 -20.27 -23.38 -10.02
CA CYS A 145 -19.73 -24.64 -10.55
C CYS A 145 -20.70 -25.82 -10.38
N LEU A 146 -21.40 -25.90 -9.24
CA LEU A 146 -22.41 -26.95 -9.01
C LEU A 146 -23.63 -26.79 -9.91
N LEU A 147 -24.09 -25.55 -10.12
CA LEU A 147 -25.17 -25.26 -11.06
C LEU A 147 -24.78 -25.61 -12.50
N TYR A 148 -23.56 -25.26 -12.91
CA TYR A 148 -23.02 -25.62 -14.22
C TYR A 148 -22.95 -27.15 -14.41
N ARG A 149 -22.44 -27.88 -13.41
CA ARG A 149 -22.29 -29.34 -13.45
C ARG A 149 -23.63 -30.10 -13.47
N LYS A 150 -24.69 -29.54 -12.88
CA LYS A 150 -26.02 -30.19 -12.83
C LYS A 150 -26.84 -30.04 -14.10
N GLY A 151 -26.36 -29.28 -15.10
CA GLY A 151 -27.07 -29.01 -16.34
C GLY A 151 -28.29 -28.11 -16.09
N PHE A 152 -28.25 -26.89 -16.61
CA PHE A 152 -29.31 -25.88 -16.51
C PHE A 152 -30.70 -26.48 -16.76
N LYS A 153 -31.50 -26.70 -15.69
CA LYS A 153 -32.82 -27.36 -15.81
C LYS A 153 -34.03 -26.49 -15.49
N THR A 154 -33.88 -25.22 -15.07
CA THR A 154 -35.01 -24.27 -14.99
C THR A 154 -34.54 -22.81 -14.90
N GLU A 155 -34.86 -21.98 -15.89
CA GLU A 155 -34.49 -20.54 -15.98
C GLU A 155 -34.97 -19.69 -14.80
N LEU A 156 -36.15 -20.01 -14.24
CA LEU A 156 -36.80 -19.18 -13.21
C LEU A 156 -36.11 -19.24 -11.83
N PHE A 157 -35.53 -20.39 -11.48
CA PHE A 157 -34.85 -20.59 -10.18
C PHE A 157 -33.42 -19.99 -10.17
N ILE A 158 -32.86 -19.76 -11.36
CA ILE A 158 -31.51 -19.26 -11.59
C ILE A 158 -31.49 -17.73 -11.43
N ASN A 159 -32.50 -17.02 -11.94
CA ASN A 159 -32.53 -15.56 -11.90
C ASN A 159 -32.59 -15.00 -10.47
N ASN A 160 -33.43 -15.54 -9.59
CA ASN A 160 -33.55 -15.03 -8.22
C ASN A 160 -32.30 -15.31 -7.36
N ASN A 161 -31.62 -16.43 -7.58
CA ASN A 161 -30.43 -16.79 -6.81
C ASN A 161 -29.16 -16.08 -7.31
N ILE A 162 -29.00 -15.88 -8.62
CA ILE A 162 -27.87 -15.12 -9.16
C ILE A 162 -28.04 -13.64 -8.83
N TYR A 163 -29.25 -13.09 -8.97
CA TYR A 163 -29.53 -11.70 -8.64
C TYR A 163 -29.27 -11.38 -7.17
N SER A 164 -29.70 -12.26 -6.25
CA SER A 164 -29.40 -12.09 -4.82
C SER A 164 -27.90 -12.17 -4.52
N LEU A 165 -27.18 -13.07 -5.19
CA LEU A 165 -25.72 -13.20 -5.09
C LEU A 165 -24.99 -11.92 -5.52
N VAL A 166 -25.35 -11.40 -6.69
CA VAL A 166 -24.73 -10.20 -7.28
C VAL A 166 -25.05 -8.98 -6.41
N ASN A 167 -26.29 -8.86 -5.92
CA ASN A 167 -26.65 -7.78 -5.01
C ASN A 167 -25.90 -7.83 -3.68
N ALA A 168 -25.72 -9.02 -3.09
CA ALA A 168 -24.91 -9.18 -1.88
C ALA A 168 -23.46 -8.71 -2.11
N GLN A 169 -22.86 -9.09 -3.24
CA GLN A 169 -21.51 -8.66 -3.62
C GLN A 169 -21.41 -7.15 -3.86
N ILE A 170 -22.40 -6.54 -4.52
CA ILE A 170 -22.45 -5.10 -4.73
C ILE A 170 -22.55 -4.36 -3.39
N MET A 171 -23.39 -4.84 -2.46
CA MET A 171 -23.55 -4.23 -1.14
C MET A 171 -22.27 -4.31 -0.32
N GLN A 172 -21.57 -5.44 -0.34
CA GLN A 172 -20.27 -5.60 0.32
C GLN A 172 -19.16 -4.76 -0.32
N ALA A 173 -19.08 -4.69 -1.65
CA ALA A 173 -18.14 -3.81 -2.35
C ALA A 173 -18.36 -2.33 -1.99
N ARG A 174 -19.63 -1.92 -1.87
CA ARG A 174 -20.00 -0.57 -1.39
C ARG A 174 -19.60 -0.35 0.07
N HIS A 175 -19.78 -1.34 0.94
CA HIS A 175 -19.37 -1.26 2.34
C HIS A 175 -17.86 -1.07 2.48
N ILE A 176 -17.06 -1.88 1.78
CA ILE A 176 -15.59 -1.75 1.73
C ILE A 176 -15.18 -0.40 1.16
N GLY A 177 -15.87 0.07 0.12
CA GLY A 177 -15.67 1.41 -0.44
C GLY A 177 -15.89 2.53 0.59
N LYS A 178 -16.95 2.45 1.41
CA LYS A 178 -17.22 3.41 2.49
C LYS A 178 -16.15 3.36 3.57
N MET A 179 -15.75 2.17 4.03
CA MET A 179 -14.67 2.02 5.02
C MET A 179 -13.35 2.61 4.50
N LYS A 180 -13.01 2.36 3.24
CA LYS A 180 -11.83 2.94 2.58
C LYS A 180 -11.88 4.47 2.55
N LEU A 181 -13.05 5.06 2.29
CA LEU A 181 -13.23 6.51 2.36
C LEU A 181 -13.08 7.06 3.77
N SER A 182 -13.63 6.37 4.79
CA SER A 182 -13.45 6.75 6.20
C SER A 182 -11.98 6.73 6.61
N ILE A 183 -11.21 5.74 6.15
CA ILE A 183 -9.75 5.67 6.36
C ILE A 183 -9.02 6.80 5.64
N CYS A 184 -9.42 7.14 4.41
CA CYS A 184 -8.82 8.24 3.65
C CYS A 184 -9.15 9.64 4.21
N ASN A 185 -10.25 9.78 4.97
CA ASN A 185 -10.65 11.03 5.62
C ASN A 185 -10.11 11.19 7.05
N LEU A 186 -9.30 10.23 7.54
CA LEU A 186 -8.59 10.27 8.83
C LEU A 186 -7.14 10.80 8.72
N ASP A 187 -6.79 11.37 7.57
CA ASP A 187 -5.54 12.11 7.27
C ASP A 187 -5.83 13.62 7.16
#